data_AF-A0A1V6S2W0-F1
#
_entry.id   AF-A0A1V6S2W0-F1
#
_cell.length_a   1.000
_cell.length_b   1.000
_cell.length_c   1.000
_cell.angle_alpha   90.00
_cell.angle_beta   90.00
_cell.angle_gamma   90.00
#
_symmetry.space_group_name_H-M   'P 1'
#
loop_
_entity.id
_entity.type
_entity.pdbx_description
1 polymer ?
#
loop_
_entity_poly.entity_id
_entity_poly.type
_entity_poly.pdbx_seq_one_letter_code
_entity_poly.pdbx_strand_id
1 'polypeptide(L)'
;MGWGNVLATQSRLDDSFKLHVKCSEHYKRSVGNPHHRTGDGCAKASNHSARTGDGPTALVLLDQALEIFNLETYPRPGASRAHYKNGNVMKQIDQQEEAKKEMGTAFDIFNSFVPSEDRAGSIDEVDDEDFDHWIMFWSR
;
A
#
# COMPACT_ATOMS: atom_id res chain seq x y z
N MET A 1 -3.18 -13.10 -4.57
CA MET A 1 -2.82 -12.35 -3.37
C MET A 1 -2.76 -13.23 -2.12
N GLY A 2 -3.89 -13.85 -1.75
CA GLY A 2 -4.07 -14.52 -0.45
C GLY A 2 -2.99 -15.49 0.03
N TRP A 3 -2.49 -16.42 -0.80
CA TRP A 3 -1.41 -17.33 -0.36
C TRP A 3 -0.17 -16.55 0.07
N GLY A 4 0.27 -15.55 -0.70
CA GLY A 4 1.41 -14.71 -0.31
C GLY A 4 1.22 -14.11 1.08
N ASN A 5 0.03 -13.60 1.39
CA ASN A 5 -0.28 -13.03 2.71
C ASN A 5 -0.18 -14.08 3.82
N VAL A 6 -0.64 -15.31 3.59
CA VAL A 6 -0.48 -16.42 4.55
C VAL A 6 1.01 -16.66 4.84
N LEU A 7 1.87 -16.68 3.82
CA LEU A 7 3.32 -16.84 4.05
C LEU A 7 3.91 -15.65 4.80
N ALA A 8 3.44 -14.43 4.54
CA ALA A 8 3.85 -13.25 5.28
C ALA A 8 3.54 -13.37 6.79
N THR A 9 2.32 -13.82 7.14
CA THR A 9 1.92 -14.04 8.54
C THR A 9 2.73 -15.13 9.24
N GLN A 10 3.34 -16.05 8.47
CA GLN A 10 4.24 -17.09 8.97
C GLN A 10 5.72 -16.63 9.00
N SER A 11 5.99 -15.34 8.83
CA SER A 11 7.34 -14.77 8.72
C SER A 11 8.17 -15.33 7.56
N ARG A 12 7.55 -15.97 6.56
CA ARG A 12 8.19 -16.49 5.34
C ARG A 12 8.21 -15.43 4.24
N LEU A 13 8.87 -14.32 4.54
CA LEU A 13 8.70 -13.06 3.80
C LEU A 13 9.24 -13.11 2.36
N ASP A 14 10.27 -13.90 2.08
CA ASP A 14 10.83 -14.00 0.72
C ASP A 14 9.99 -14.91 -0.18
N ASP A 15 9.41 -15.97 0.38
CA ASP A 15 8.44 -16.81 -0.34
C ASP A 15 7.14 -16.06 -0.59
N SER A 16 6.68 -15.28 0.40
CA SER A 16 5.58 -14.33 0.24
C SER A 16 5.83 -13.39 -0.92
N PHE A 17 7.01 -12.76 -0.97
CA PHE A 17 7.37 -11.83 -2.02
C PHE A 17 7.31 -12.46 -3.42
N LYS A 18 7.84 -13.67 -3.61
CA LYS A 18 7.76 -14.40 -4.89
C LYS A 18 6.31 -14.57 -5.36
N LEU A 19 5.40 -14.90 -4.43
CA LEU A 19 3.98 -15.05 -4.74
C LEU A 19 3.30 -13.70 -5.04
N HIS A 20 3.67 -12.64 -4.33
CA HIS A 20 3.17 -11.28 -4.55
C HIS A 20 3.58 -10.76 -5.93
N VAL A 21 4.85 -10.90 -6.31
CA VAL A 21 5.35 -10.54 -7.65
C VAL A 21 4.63 -11.32 -8.74
N LYS A 22 4.52 -12.65 -8.59
CA LYS A 22 3.79 -13.48 -9.56
C LYS A 22 2.32 -13.06 -9.69
N CYS A 23 1.67 -12.69 -8.58
CA CYS A 23 0.30 -12.18 -8.59
C CYS A 23 0.19 -10.86 -9.36
N SER A 24 1.11 -9.92 -9.14
CA SER A 24 1.15 -8.63 -9.85
C SER A 24 1.31 -8.86 -11.37
N GLU A 25 2.22 -9.75 -11.78
CA GLU A 25 2.39 -10.11 -13.19
C GLU A 25 1.13 -10.73 -13.81
N HIS A 26 0.39 -11.54 -13.05
CA HIS A 26 -0.89 -12.06 -13.52
C HIS A 26 -1.93 -10.96 -13.69
N TYR A 27 -2.05 -10.02 -12.75
CA TYR A 27 -2.98 -8.88 -12.88
C TYR A 27 -2.67 -8.02 -14.10
N LYS A 28 -1.40 -7.66 -14.31
CA LYS A 28 -0.96 -6.92 -15.51
C LYS A 28 -1.38 -7.62 -16.80
N ARG A 29 -1.25 -8.96 -16.86
CA ARG A 29 -1.61 -9.75 -18.05
C ARG A 29 -3.12 -9.95 -18.23
N SER A 30 -3.89 -10.05 -17.15
CA SER A 30 -5.31 -10.40 -17.22
C SER A 30 -6.22 -9.18 -17.30
N VAL A 31 -5.98 -8.18 -16.46
CA VAL A 31 -6.84 -6.99 -16.31
C VAL A 31 -6.16 -5.70 -16.77
N GLY A 32 -4.85 -5.75 -17.02
CA GLY A 32 -4.07 -4.63 -17.52
C GLY A 32 -3.44 -3.78 -16.42
N ASN A 33 -2.54 -2.89 -16.84
CA ASN A 33 -1.82 -1.98 -15.95
C ASN A 33 -2.71 -0.98 -15.18
N PRO A 34 -3.75 -0.35 -15.77
CA PRO A 34 -4.50 0.70 -15.09
C PRO A 34 -5.56 0.19 -14.11
N HIS A 35 -5.71 -1.13 -13.95
CA HIS A 35 -6.74 -1.72 -13.10
C HIS A 35 -6.31 -1.70 -11.62
N HIS A 36 -7.20 -1.31 -10.68
CA HIS A 36 -6.88 -1.20 -9.24
C HIS A 36 -6.17 -2.44 -8.63
N ARG A 37 -6.52 -3.66 -9.04
CA ARG A 37 -5.80 -4.90 -8.64
C ARG A 37 -4.30 -4.89 -8.96
N THR A 38 -3.91 -4.29 -10.08
CA THR A 38 -2.49 -4.09 -10.40
C THR A 38 -1.86 -3.13 -9.39
N GLY A 39 -2.58 -2.06 -9.00
CA GLY A 39 -2.19 -1.16 -7.92
C GLY A 39 -2.03 -1.88 -6.56
N ASP A 40 -2.96 -2.78 -6.21
CA ASP A 40 -2.83 -3.63 -5.01
C ASP A 40 -1.56 -4.49 -5.06
N GLY A 41 -1.26 -5.06 -6.23
CA GLY A 41 -0.04 -5.82 -6.46
C GLY A 41 1.23 -4.99 -6.26
N CYS A 42 1.24 -3.75 -6.75
CA CYS A 42 2.35 -2.81 -6.56
C CYS A 42 2.53 -2.43 -5.08
N ALA A 43 1.44 -2.09 -4.39
CA ALA A 43 1.45 -1.75 -2.97
C ALA A 43 1.94 -2.92 -2.08
N LYS A 44 1.67 -4.18 -2.46
CA LYS A 44 2.22 -5.34 -1.73
C LYS A 44 3.66 -5.67 -2.10
N ALA A 45 4.05 -5.50 -3.36
CA ALA A 45 5.43 -5.71 -3.78
C ALA A 45 6.38 -4.70 -3.10
N SER A 46 5.95 -3.45 -2.90
CA SER A 46 6.77 -2.41 -2.26
C SER A 46 7.16 -2.74 -0.82
N ASN A 47 6.32 -3.47 -0.08
CA ASN A 47 6.63 -3.90 1.29
C ASN A 47 7.94 -4.71 1.37
N HIS A 48 8.23 -5.53 0.37
CA HIS A 48 9.48 -6.29 0.34
C HIS A 48 10.68 -5.37 0.13
N SER A 49 10.61 -4.51 -0.89
CA SER A 49 11.68 -3.54 -1.18
C SER A 49 11.95 -2.62 0.01
N ALA A 50 10.91 -2.09 0.66
CA ALA A 50 11.03 -1.31 1.89
C ALA A 50 11.74 -2.09 2.99
N ARG A 51 11.30 -3.34 3.26
CA ARG A 51 11.91 -4.21 4.27
C ARG A 51 13.38 -4.51 4.00
N THR A 52 13.79 -4.67 2.74
CA THR A 52 15.18 -4.97 2.37
C THR A 52 16.06 -3.72 2.24
N GLY A 53 15.52 -2.53 2.56
CA GLY A 53 16.24 -1.25 2.46
C GLY A 53 16.35 -0.71 1.04
N ASP A 54 15.64 -1.30 0.07
CA ASP A 54 15.53 -0.81 -1.30
C ASP A 54 14.38 0.21 -1.39
N GLY A 55 14.58 1.35 -0.72
CA GLY A 55 13.65 2.48 -0.72
C GLY A 55 13.30 2.97 -2.12
N PRO A 56 14.28 3.18 -3.04
CA PRO A 56 13.98 3.63 -4.41
C PRO A 56 13.00 2.72 -5.16
N THR A 57 13.18 1.39 -5.12
CA THR A 57 12.23 0.47 -5.76
C THR A 57 10.87 0.50 -5.07
N ALA A 58 10.84 0.60 -3.75
CA ALA A 58 9.59 0.69 -3.01
C ALA A 58 8.77 1.94 -3.40
N LEU A 59 9.43 3.09 -3.55
CA LEU A 59 8.80 4.34 -3.99
C LEU A 59 8.24 4.23 -5.41
N VAL A 60 9.02 3.70 -6.36
CA VAL A 60 8.54 3.50 -7.75
C VAL A 60 7.27 2.63 -7.80
N LEU A 61 7.22 1.57 -6.99
CA LEU A 61 6.04 0.71 -6.91
C LEU A 61 4.85 1.43 -6.27
N LEU A 62 5.08 2.25 -5.25
CA LEU A 62 4.03 3.02 -4.57
C LEU A 62 3.49 4.15 -5.44
N ASP A 63 4.34 4.84 -6.18
CA ASP A 63 3.95 5.86 -7.16
C ASP A 63 3.07 5.24 -8.26
N GLN A 64 3.47 4.07 -8.78
CA GLN A 64 2.63 3.34 -9.73
C GLN A 64 1.27 2.95 -9.13
N ALA A 65 1.23 2.52 -7.86
CA ALA A 65 -0.02 2.21 -7.18
C ALA A 65 -0.91 3.45 -7.03
N LEU A 66 -0.33 4.58 -6.65
CA LEU A 66 -1.03 5.88 -6.51
C LEU A 66 -1.57 6.37 -7.84
N GLU A 67 -0.79 6.30 -8.91
CA GLU A 67 -1.26 6.61 -10.27
C GLU A 67 -2.51 5.80 -10.62
N ILE A 68 -2.47 4.47 -10.39
CA ILE A 68 -3.59 3.57 -10.68
C ILE A 68 -4.81 3.92 -9.82
N PHE A 69 -4.64 4.13 -8.52
CA PHE A 69 -5.76 4.42 -7.64
C PHE A 69 -6.40 5.78 -7.93
N ASN A 70 -5.65 6.75 -8.45
CA ASN A 70 -6.17 8.05 -8.85
C ASN A 70 -6.97 8.01 -10.17
N LEU A 71 -6.91 6.92 -10.95
CA LEU A 71 -7.73 6.76 -12.16
C LEU A 71 -9.19 6.41 -11.86
N GLU A 72 -9.46 5.78 -10.71
CA GLU A 72 -10.78 5.28 -10.33
C GLU A 72 -11.36 6.10 -9.16
N THR A 73 -12.68 6.27 -9.10
CA THR A 73 -13.33 7.02 -8.00
C THR A 73 -13.39 6.25 -6.68
N TYR A 74 -13.31 4.92 -6.73
CA TYR A 74 -13.60 4.00 -5.62
C TYR A 74 -12.43 3.50 -4.77
N PRO A 75 -11.15 3.43 -5.22
CA PRO A 75 -10.09 2.79 -4.45
C PRO A 75 -9.47 3.73 -3.40
N ARG A 76 -10.27 4.61 -2.78
CA ARG A 76 -9.81 5.53 -1.72
C ARG A 76 -9.04 4.82 -0.60
N PRO A 77 -9.48 3.64 -0.11
CA PRO A 77 -8.69 2.89 0.87
C PRO A 77 -7.32 2.47 0.33
N GLY A 78 -7.24 2.06 -0.94
CA GLY A 78 -6.01 1.71 -1.62
C GLY A 78 -5.04 2.89 -1.73
N ALA A 79 -5.55 4.06 -2.14
CA ALA A 79 -4.79 5.30 -2.22
C ALA A 79 -4.25 5.73 -0.84
N SER A 80 -5.12 5.74 0.18
CA SER A 80 -4.76 6.06 1.57
C SER A 80 -3.64 5.15 2.09
N ARG A 81 -3.76 3.83 1.91
CA ARG A 81 -2.72 2.86 2.25
C ARG A 81 -1.40 3.12 1.50
N ALA A 82 -1.48 3.42 0.20
CA ALA A 82 -0.29 3.67 -0.61
C ALA A 82 0.45 4.94 -0.16
N HIS A 83 -0.26 6.03 0.13
CA HIS A 83 0.32 7.26 0.70
C HIS A 83 0.99 6.98 2.06
N TYR A 84 0.33 6.23 2.96
CA TYR A 84 0.91 5.89 4.26
C TYR A 84 2.23 5.12 4.11
N LYS A 85 2.24 4.11 3.24
CA LYS A 85 3.45 3.34 2.94
C LYS A 85 4.53 4.19 2.27
N ASN A 86 4.15 5.10 1.38
CA ASN A 86 5.09 6.02 0.73
C ASN A 86 5.79 6.91 1.77
N GLY A 87 5.00 7.52 2.67
CA GLY A 87 5.54 8.28 3.79
C GLY A 87 6.47 7.47 4.70
N ASN A 88 6.13 6.21 5.00
CA ASN A 88 6.99 5.33 5.80
C ASN A 88 8.32 5.02 5.12
N VAL A 89 8.32 4.75 3.81
CA VAL A 89 9.55 4.56 3.04
C VAL A 89 10.37 5.86 3.01
N MET A 90 9.74 7.01 2.81
CA MET A 90 10.41 8.31 2.84
C MET A 90 11.07 8.59 4.19
N LYS A 91 10.42 8.26 5.32
CA LYS A 91 11.03 8.33 6.67
C LYS A 91 12.28 7.46 6.76
N GLN A 92 12.27 6.25 6.18
CA GLN A 92 13.41 5.32 6.23
C GLN A 92 14.62 5.82 5.42
N ILE A 93 14.40 6.65 4.41
CA ILE A 93 15.47 7.24 3.57
C ILE A 93 15.75 8.71 3.90
N ASP A 94 15.40 9.17 5.11
CA ASP A 94 15.62 10.53 5.63
C ASP A 94 14.95 11.68 4.84
N GLN A 95 13.89 11.39 4.08
CA GLN A 95 13.06 12.40 3.40
C GLN A 95 11.90 12.84 4.30
N GLN A 96 12.23 13.52 5.41
CA GLN A 96 11.28 13.80 6.49
C GLN A 96 10.14 14.76 6.10
N GLU A 97 10.40 15.75 5.25
CA GLU A 97 9.37 16.73 4.86
C GLU A 97 8.37 16.13 3.86
N GLU A 98 8.87 15.39 2.88
CA GLU A 98 8.05 14.63 1.93
C GLU A 98 7.23 13.56 2.67
N ALA A 99 7.86 12.85 3.61
CA ALA A 99 7.16 11.87 4.44
C ALA A 99 5.96 12.47 5.19
N LYS A 100 6.12 13.66 5.80
CA LYS A 100 5.02 14.34 6.50
C LYS A 100 3.86 14.67 5.56
N LYS A 101 4.17 15.09 4.33
CA LYS A 101 3.15 15.40 3.31
C LYS A 101 2.37 14.15 2.90
N GLU A 102 3.07 13.05 2.66
CA GLU A 102 2.45 11.76 2.31
C GLU A 102 1.59 11.23 3.47
N MET A 103 2.10 11.32 4.70
CA MET A 103 1.38 10.96 5.93
C MET A 103 0.10 11.78 6.13
N GLY A 104 0.16 13.10 5.94
CA GLY A 104 -1.02 13.97 6.00
C GLY A 104 -2.06 13.60 4.94
N THR A 105 -1.61 13.35 3.70
CA THR A 105 -2.50 12.92 2.61
C THR A 105 -3.15 11.57 2.91
N ALA A 106 -2.39 10.60 3.42
CA ALA A 106 -2.90 9.30 3.82
C ALA A 106 -4.02 9.42 4.86
N PHE A 107 -3.78 10.24 5.89
CA PHE A 107 -4.70 10.50 7.00
C PHE A 107 -5.98 11.21 6.55
N ASP A 108 -5.86 12.24 5.71
CA ASP A 108 -7.01 12.97 5.17
C ASP A 108 -7.90 12.05 4.35
N ILE A 109 -7.31 11.20 3.50
CA ILE A 109 -8.09 10.22 2.72
C ILE A 109 -8.73 9.19 3.66
N PHE A 110 -8.01 8.66 4.66
CA PHE A 110 -8.52 7.70 5.64
C PHE A 110 -9.79 8.23 6.31
N ASN A 111 -9.71 9.41 6.94
CA ASN A 111 -10.82 10.04 7.64
C ASN A 111 -11.98 10.46 6.71
N SER A 112 -11.76 10.54 5.39
CA SER A 112 -12.79 10.86 4.40
C SER A 112 -13.77 9.71 4.12
N PHE A 113 -13.37 8.44 4.34
CA PHE A 113 -14.20 7.27 4.04
C PHE A 113 -14.56 6.43 5.27
N VAL A 114 -13.82 6.53 6.37
CA VAL A 114 -14.14 5.79 7.60
C VAL A 114 -15.35 6.41 8.33
N PRO A 115 -16.20 5.59 8.98
CA PRO A 115 -17.25 6.06 9.87
C PRO A 115 -16.71 6.99 10.95
N SER A 116 -17.55 7.90 11.44
CA SER A 116 -17.16 8.91 12.44
C SER A 116 -16.53 8.33 13.71
N GLU A 117 -17.01 7.17 14.12
CA GLU A 117 -16.61 6.40 15.30
C GLU A 117 -15.24 5.74 15.16
N ASP A 118 -14.77 5.51 13.93
CA ASP A 118 -13.49 4.86 13.61
C ASP A 118 -12.44 5.87 13.13
N ARG A 119 -12.74 7.17 13.17
CA ARG A 119 -11.78 8.22 12.79
C ARG A 119 -10.69 8.36 13.83
N ALA A 120 -9.45 8.32 13.37
CA ALA A 120 -8.30 8.63 14.21
C ALA A 120 -8.15 10.15 14.40
N GLY A 121 -7.65 10.55 15.57
CA GLY A 121 -7.38 11.94 15.93
C GLY A 121 -6.06 12.46 15.36
N SER A 122 -5.11 11.57 15.10
CA SER A 122 -3.82 11.89 14.48
C SER A 122 -3.26 10.71 13.68
N ILE A 123 -2.30 10.98 12.78
CA ILE A 123 -1.62 9.92 12.01
C ILE A 123 -0.79 8.98 12.90
N ASP A 124 -0.40 9.41 14.10
CA ASP A 124 0.38 8.58 15.04
C ASP A 124 -0.49 7.56 15.78
N GLU A 125 -1.82 7.64 15.66
CA GLU A 125 -2.78 6.69 16.23
C GLU A 125 -3.14 5.55 15.27
N VAL A 126 -2.66 5.60 14.01
CA VAL A 126 -2.95 4.58 12.99
C VAL A 126 -1.70 3.84 12.53
N ASP A 127 -1.85 2.54 12.28
CA ASP A 127 -0.82 1.68 11.75
C ASP A 127 -1.21 0.99 10.43
N ASP A 128 -0.31 0.16 9.87
CA ASP A 128 -0.57 -0.59 8.63
C ASP A 128 -1.83 -1.45 8.70
N GLU A 129 -2.21 -1.98 9.87
CA GLU A 129 -3.39 -2.82 10.07
C GLU A 129 -4.67 -2.00 9.96
N ASP A 130 -4.70 -0.77 10.48
CA ASP A 130 -5.83 0.15 10.32
C ASP A 130 -6.11 0.45 8.85
N PHE A 131 -5.08 0.70 8.04
CA PHE A 131 -5.25 0.91 6.60
C PHE A 131 -5.67 -0.38 5.89
N ASP A 132 -5.07 -1.53 6.22
CA ASP A 132 -5.42 -2.82 5.59
C ASP A 132 -6.85 -3.29 5.99
N HIS A 133 -7.38 -2.87 7.14
CA HIS A 133 -8.75 -3.17 7.58
C HIS A 133 -9.80 -2.73 6.53
N TRP A 134 -9.62 -1.55 5.95
CA TRP A 134 -10.57 -0.96 5.00
C TRP A 134 -10.36 -1.40 3.55
N ILE A 135 -9.33 -2.21 3.28
CA ILE A 135 -9.10 -2.81 1.98
C ILE A 135 -9.99 -4.05 1.83
N MET A 136 -10.58 -4.24 0.63
CA MET A 136 -11.32 -5.45 0.30
C MET A 136 -10.46 -6.69 0.55
N PHE A 137 -10.97 -7.72 1.24
CA PHE A 137 -10.13 -8.82 1.74
C PHE A 137 -9.29 -9.56 0.69
N TRP A 138 -9.71 -9.61 -0.59
CA TRP A 138 -8.93 -10.19 -1.68
C TRP A 138 -7.76 -9.31 -2.18
N SER A 139 -7.79 -8.03 -1.81
CA SER A 139 -6.82 -6.96 -2.13
C SER A 139 -5.93 -6.56 -0.94
N ARG A 140 -6.20 -7.15 0.23
CA ARG A 140 -5.34 -7.07 1.41
C ARG A 140 -4.05 -7.86 1.22
#